data_AF-A0A0H0K3J8-F1
#
_entry.id   AF-A0A0H0K3J8-F1
#
_cell.length_a   1.000
_cell.length_b   1.000
_cell.length_c   1.000
_cell.angle_alpha   90.00
_cell.angle_beta   90.00
_cell.angle_gamma   90.00
#
_symmetry.space_group_name_H-M   'P 1'
#
loop_
_entity.id
_entity.type
_entity.pdbx_description
1 polymer ?
#
loop_
_entity_poly.entity_id
_entity_poly.type
_entity_poly.pdbx_seq_one_letter_code
_entity_poly.pdbx_strand_id
1 'polypeptide(L)' 'MEQYVFSPSENMFYPLSLRPVYEAAGRWPEDGIVVDYVVYKVFAADAAPAGMKRGVGAEKMPVWVPVSEEGTET' A
#
# COMPACT_ATOMS: atom_id res chain seq x y z
N MET A 1 16.86 -7.37 -4.93
CA MET A 1 15.90 -6.84 -3.96
C MET A 1 14.60 -6.64 -4.69
N GLU A 2 13.51 -7.27 -4.25
CA GLU A 2 12.19 -7.02 -4.84
C GLU A 2 11.71 -5.62 -4.46
N GLN A 3 11.12 -4.92 -5.42
CA GLN A 3 10.52 -3.60 -5.24
C GLN A 3 9.03 -3.68 -5.51
N TYR A 4 8.29 -2.89 -4.76
CA TYR A 4 6.85 -2.79 -4.86
C TYR A 4 6.46 -1.33 -5.09
N VAL A 5 5.23 -1.13 -5.51
CA VAL A 5 4.61 0.18 -5.63
C VAL A 5 3.40 0.21 -4.73
N PHE A 6 3.35 1.16 -3.83
CA PHE A 6 2.17 1.43 -3.01
C PHE A 6 1.32 2.51 -3.68
N SER A 7 0.04 2.23 -3.92
CA SER A 7 -0.93 3.25 -4.33
C SER A 7 -1.66 3.75 -3.08
N PRO A 8 -1.50 5.05 -2.72
CA PRO A 8 -2.21 5.67 -1.62
C PRO A 8 -3.72 5.71 -1.85
N SER A 9 -4.18 6.04 -3.06
CA SER A 9 -5.61 6.14 -3.36
C SER A 9 -6.33 4.79 -3.28
N GLU A 10 -5.67 3.71 -3.72
CA GLU A 10 -6.24 2.37 -3.65
C GLU A 10 -5.93 1.65 -2.33
N ASN A 11 -5.00 2.18 -1.53
CA ASN A 11 -4.43 1.52 -0.35
C ASN A 11 -3.97 0.08 -0.68
N MET A 12 -3.32 -0.08 -1.84
CA MET A 12 -2.89 -1.36 -2.41
C MET A 12 -1.42 -1.37 -2.79
N PHE A 13 -0.85 -2.57 -2.87
CA PHE A 13 0.52 -2.79 -3.34
C PHE A 13 0.53 -3.54 -4.66
N TYR A 14 1.47 -3.15 -5.52
CA TYR A 14 1.70 -3.69 -6.84
C TYR A 14 3.16 -4.14 -6.94
N PRO A 15 3.43 -5.43 -7.24
CA PRO A 15 4.80 -5.87 -7.47
C PRO A 15 5.35 -5.20 -8.74
N LEU A 16 6.52 -4.55 -8.65
CA LEU A 16 7.10 -3.83 -9.78
C LEU A 16 7.42 -4.75 -10.96
N SER A 17 7.71 -6.03 -10.68
CA SER A 17 7.94 -7.06 -11.70
C SER A 17 6.72 -7.33 -12.60
N LEU A 18 5.49 -7.02 -12.14
CA LEU A 18 4.26 -7.18 -12.92
C LEU A 18 3.78 -5.86 -13.54
N ARG A 19 4.54 -4.77 -13.41
CA ARG A 19 4.25 -3.48 -14.03
C ARG A 19 3.80 -3.58 -15.51
N PRO A 20 4.51 -4.26 -16.43
CA PRO A 20 4.08 -4.31 -17.83
C PRO A 20 2.71 -4.96 -18.02
N VAL A 21 2.35 -5.91 -17.15
CA VAL A 21 1.03 -6.58 -17.19
C VAL A 21 -0.07 -5.61 -16.75
N TYR A 22 0.15 -4.88 -15.66
CA TYR A 22 -0.79 -3.88 -15.17
C TYR A 22 -0.94 -2.69 -16.12
N GLU A 23 0.17 -2.20 -16.70
CA GLU A 23 0.14 -1.12 -17.69
C GLU A 23 -0.63 -1.55 -18.94
N ALA A 24 -0.39 -2.77 -19.46
CA ALA A 24 -1.14 -3.31 -20.60
C ALA A 24 -2.65 -3.45 -20.33
N ALA A 25 -3.02 -3.67 -19.07
CA ALA A 25 -4.42 -3.76 -18.63
C ALA A 25 -5.04 -2.40 -18.25
N GLY A 26 -4.28 -1.30 -18.26
CA GLY A 26 -4.74 0.01 -17.76
C GLY A 26 -5.03 0.01 -16.25
N ARG A 27 -4.33 -0.83 -15.48
CA ARG A 27 -4.50 -1.03 -14.03
C ARG A 27 -3.28 -0.59 -13.22
N TRP A 28 -2.29 0.03 -13.86
CA TRP A 28 -1.14 0.57 -13.15
C TRP A 28 -1.53 1.89 -12.45
N PRO A 29 -1.23 2.07 -11.15
CA PRO A 29 -1.65 3.26 -10.44
C PRO A 29 -0.86 4.48 -10.90
N GLU A 30 -1.55 5.60 -11.11
CA GLU A 30 -0.92 6.89 -11.44
C GLU A 30 -0.23 7.53 -10.23
N ASP A 31 -0.71 7.24 -9.02
CA ASP A 31 -0.20 7.76 -7.75
C ASP A 31 0.76 6.80 -7.04
N GLY A 32 1.26 5.80 -7.75
CA GLY A 32 2.13 4.76 -7.22
C GLY A 32 3.48 5.29 -6.70
N ILE A 33 3.80 4.97 -5.46
CA ILE A 33 5.07 5.29 -4.79
C ILE A 33 5.92 4.02 -4.69
N VAL A 34 7.15 4.06 -5.23
CA VAL A 34 8.08 2.94 -5.15
C VAL A 34 8.52 2.74 -3.70
N VAL A 35 8.42 1.52 -3.21
CA VAL A 35 8.82 1.11 -1.86
C VAL A 35 9.63 -0.18 -1.91
N ASP A 36 10.51 -0.35 -0.92
CA ASP A 36 11.27 -1.58 -0.75
C ASP A 36 10.38 -2.75 -0.29
N TYR A 37 10.86 -3.98 -0.54
CA TYR A 37 10.22 -5.20 -0.07
C TYR A 37 9.92 -5.17 1.44
N VAL A 38 10.76 -4.54 2.27
CA VAL A 38 10.53 -4.48 3.72
C VAL A 38 9.21 -3.75 4.06
N VAL A 39 8.89 -2.68 3.33
CA VAL A 39 7.63 -1.94 3.52
C VAL A 39 6.44 -2.82 3.10
N TYR A 40 6.51 -3.41 1.91
CA TYR A 40 5.49 -4.35 1.45
C TYR A 40 5.30 -5.51 2.43
N LYS A 41 6.40 -6.09 2.92
CA LYS A 41 6.38 -7.20 3.86
C LYS A 41 5.64 -6.82 5.14
N VAL A 42 6.01 -5.70 5.77
CA VAL A 42 5.38 -5.24 7.02
C VAL A 42 3.90 -4.94 6.84
N PHE A 43 3.49 -4.32 5.73
CA PHE A 43 2.13 -3.77 5.59
C PHE A 43 1.17 -4.60 4.72
N ALA A 44 1.65 -5.64 4.02
CA ALA A 44 0.83 -6.45 3.11
C ALA A 44 1.06 -7.96 3.20
N ALA A 45 2.32 -8.40 3.37
CA ALA A 45 2.61 -9.83 3.44
C ALA A 45 2.49 -10.40 4.87
N ASP A 46 2.97 -9.63 5.86
CA ASP A 46 2.85 -9.97 7.27
C ASP A 46 1.42 -9.65 7.78
N ALA A 47 1.01 -10.35 8.84
CA ALA A 47 -0.28 -10.10 9.46
C ALA A 47 -0.33 -8.72 10.12
N ALA A 48 -1.46 -8.03 9.95
CA ALA A 48 -1.72 -6.79 10.66
C ALA A 48 -1.64 -7.00 12.18
N PRO A 49 -1.09 -6.05 12.96
CA PRO A 49 -1.19 -6.08 14.41
C PRO A 49 -2.64 -6.19 14.87
N ALA A 50 -2.86 -6.83 16.01
CA ALA A 50 -4.21 -7.05 16.55
C ALA A 50 -4.95 -5.72 16.71
N GLY A 51 -6.17 -5.64 16.16
CA GLY A 51 -6.99 -4.43 16.22
C GLY A 51 -6.53 -3.29 15.30
N MET A 52 -5.59 -3.54 14.38
CA MET A 52 -5.14 -2.56 13.38
C MET A 52 -5.49 -3.01 11.95
N LYS A 53 -5.62 -2.03 11.05
CA LYS A 53 -5.75 -2.22 9.60
C LYS A 53 -4.77 -1.31 8.87
N ARG A 54 -4.41 -1.67 7.64
CA ARG A 54 -3.55 -0.80 6.81
C ARG A 54 -4.36 0.43 6.40
N GLY A 55 -3.81 1.61 6.67
CA GLY A 55 -4.29 2.90 6.19
C GLY A 55 -3.19 3.66 5.45
N VAL A 56 -3.50 4.90 5.10
CA VAL A 56 -2.60 5.80 4.36
C VAL A 56 -2.31 6.99 5.26
N GLY A 57 -1.02 7.23 5.55
CA GLY A 57 -0.58 8.35 6.36
C GLY A 57 -0.49 9.65 5.56
N ALA A 58 -0.23 10.77 6.23
CA ALA A 58 -0.10 12.09 5.61
C ALA A 58 0.99 12.15 4.52
N GLU A 59 2.04 11.32 4.63
CA GLU A 59 3.12 11.21 3.65
C GLU A 59 2.77 10.28 2.47
N LYS A 60 1.50 9.89 2.32
CA LYS A 60 1.04 8.91 1.33
C LYS A 60 1.69 7.52 1.48
N MET A 61 2.27 7.24 2.63
CA MET A 61 2.89 5.96 2.96
C MET A 61 1.94 5.07 3.76
N PRO A 62 2.06 3.74 3.66
CA PRO A 62 1.23 2.82 4.43
C PRO A 62 1.52 2.97 5.92
N VAL A 63 0.47 3.01 6.73
CA VAL A 63 0.55 3.03 8.19
C VAL A 63 -0.45 2.03 8.78
N TRP A 64 -0.20 1.57 10.00
CA TRP A 64 -1.19 0.82 10.76
C TRP A 64 -2.10 1.80 11.51
N VAL A 65 -3.40 1.71 11.26
CA VAL A 65 -4.42 2.53 11.95
C VAL A 65 -5.32 1.63 12.79
N PRO A 66 -5.82 2.09 13.95
CA PRO A 66 -6.75 1.31 14.76
C PRO A 66 -8.04 1.02 13.98
N VAL A 67 -8.62 -0.15 14.20
CA VAL A 67 -9.91 -0.54 13.62
C VAL A 67 -11.08 0.18 14.31
N SER A 68 -10.86 0.73 15.51
CA SER A 68 -11.90 1.15 16.46
C SER A 68 -12.14 2.66 16.59
N GLU A 69 -11.53 3.54 15.79
CA GLU A 69 -11.97 4.94 15.73
C GLU A 69 -12.29 5.33 14.30
N GLU A 70 -13.51 5.82 14.16
CA GLU A 70 -14.16 6.27 12.96
C GLU A 70 -13.22 7.16 12.14
N GLY A 71 -13.09 6.85 10.85
CA GLY A 71 -12.41 7.73 9.91
C GLY A 71 -13.20 9.03 9.77
N THR A 72 -12.89 10.04 10.58
CA THR A 72 -13.23 11.42 10.25
C THR A 72 -12.09 12.00 9.43
N GLU A 73 -12.34 12.10 8.14
CA GLU A 73 -11.77 13.13 7.27
C GLU A 73 -11.67 14.48 8.01
N THR A 74 -10.52 15.14 7.88
CA THR A 74 -10.38 16.59 8.04
C THR A 74 -9.58 17.10 6.86
#